data_AF-A0A8T5UMS0-F1
#
_entry.id   AF-A0A8T5UMS0-F1
#
_cell.length_a   1.000
_cell.length_b   1.000
_cell.length_c   1.000
_cell.angle_alpha   90.00
_cell.angle_beta   90.00
_cell.angle_gamma   90.00
#
_symmetry.space_group_name_H-M   'P 1'
#
loop_
_entity.id
_entity.type
_entity.pdbx_description
1 polymer ?
#
loop_
_entity_poly.entity_id
_entity_poly.type
_entity_poly.pdbx_seq_one_letter_code
_entity_poly.pdbx_strand_id
1 'polypeptide(L)'
;MTIGITMDEIVNVVNEIINYLNDDVYKLYKIYETYVRDLIISKKVLISTILDNETEEKVNTTINQVISATNSAFITIGVSKDKITPNQDLFKNSFLDKRSIFTNYLSFLEHGLKDYINKHLFVIILEYIIEPEEKILENLDLFDLLPRGFLNKLNILRKKFVISVENKKSFRLFYSKIETYFNPSNLSFKIVNFDLQVSKEDISEEDLLKRLQDARVDNLEVLQQPIDREQSEDSLHQIESQLLLNNFLDFPSLNQSIIKKIKIDVKQVINLVKSSPELLDLENIFYSINILKMLGVRNQFETGYIKNVMNNFVNGGVFSTGRYHIPNPINIYYGLSILKELNLLNNNEIINLLDIEMFLESELTYFVPEKIILHFFTILCFKMLEKNGGIITDKKYLIDPLTKLDVFNLEGFKPAVDMFFFVGLIKLLDKNIDFSNFKAPYMSELKNMISTDGSLNGSITETAKGLLTLLLLGLNNKEVDIIPELLVFLNQNLNMFKNESSFNDFNWKNNKIAFKIELRMTFWLLLAYSQYT
;
A
#
# COMPACT_ATOMS: atom_id res chain seq x y z
N MET A 1 -39.83 6.47 28.46
CA MET A 1 -39.11 5.23 28.82
C MET A 1 -37.79 5.28 28.07
N THR A 2 -36.70 5.51 28.80
CA THR A 2 -35.38 5.88 28.29
C THR A 2 -34.61 4.61 27.92
N ILE A 3 -34.26 4.43 26.66
CA ILE A 3 -33.24 3.45 26.24
C ILE A 3 -32.11 4.26 25.62
N GLY A 4 -31.21 4.75 26.48
CA GLY A 4 -29.85 5.11 26.07
C GLY A 4 -28.99 3.87 26.25
N ILE A 5 -28.00 3.66 25.38
CA ILE A 5 -27.06 2.54 25.56
C ILE A 5 -26.50 2.53 26.98
N THR A 6 -26.59 1.37 27.62
CA THR A 6 -25.89 1.05 28.87
C THR A 6 -24.42 0.76 28.56
N MET A 7 -23.50 1.09 29.47
CA MET A 7 -22.05 0.86 29.30
C MET A 7 -21.69 -0.59 28.95
N ASP A 8 -22.56 -1.53 29.30
CA ASP A 8 -22.47 -2.94 28.88
C ASP A 8 -22.40 -3.09 27.36
N GLU A 9 -23.07 -2.25 26.57
CA GLU A 9 -23.01 -2.36 25.11
C GLU A 9 -21.68 -1.84 24.53
N ILE A 10 -21.06 -0.80 25.12
CA ILE A 10 -19.70 -0.37 24.71
C ILE A 10 -18.70 -1.50 25.01
N VAL A 11 -18.79 -2.08 26.22
CA VAL A 11 -17.94 -3.20 26.62
C VAL A 11 -18.15 -4.40 25.71
N ASN A 12 -19.41 -4.75 25.40
CA ASN A 12 -19.74 -5.86 24.52
C ASN A 12 -19.22 -5.63 23.09
N VAL A 13 -19.44 -4.45 22.52
CA VAL A 13 -18.94 -4.11 21.17
C VAL A 13 -17.42 -4.17 21.13
N VAL A 14 -16.73 -3.53 22.08
CA VAL A 14 -15.27 -3.54 22.12
C VAL A 14 -14.72 -4.95 22.35
N ASN A 15 -15.34 -5.77 23.22
CA ASN A 15 -14.96 -7.16 23.41
C ASN A 15 -15.17 -8.00 22.16
N GLU A 16 -16.26 -7.81 21.43
CA GLU A 16 -16.50 -8.49 20.16
C GLU A 16 -15.48 -8.08 19.08
N ILE A 17 -15.14 -6.79 19.00
CA ILE A 17 -14.08 -6.30 18.11
C ILE A 17 -12.76 -6.97 18.45
N ILE A 18 -12.40 -7.03 19.73
CA ILE A 18 -11.16 -7.68 20.20
C ILE A 18 -11.20 -9.18 19.87
N ASN A 19 -12.27 -9.89 20.21
CA ASN A 19 -12.38 -11.32 19.93
C ASN A 19 -12.26 -11.63 18.43
N TYR A 20 -12.76 -10.74 17.58
CA TYR A 20 -12.71 -10.92 16.13
C TYR A 20 -11.38 -10.50 15.49
N LEU A 21 -10.69 -9.50 16.05
CA LEU A 21 -9.49 -8.90 15.44
C LEU A 21 -8.18 -9.09 16.23
N ASN A 22 -8.21 -9.77 17.38
CA ASN A 22 -7.12 -9.78 18.38
C ASN A 22 -5.71 -9.86 17.76
N ASP A 23 -5.46 -10.94 17.01
CA ASP A 23 -4.16 -11.20 16.38
C ASP A 23 -3.80 -10.12 15.34
N ASP A 24 -4.78 -9.61 14.62
CA ASP A 24 -4.55 -8.61 13.59
C ASP A 24 -4.31 -7.21 14.19
N VAL A 25 -4.91 -6.88 15.34
CA VAL A 25 -4.59 -5.65 16.07
C VAL A 25 -3.13 -5.68 16.54
N TYR A 26 -2.66 -6.82 17.06
CA TYR A 26 -1.24 -6.94 17.43
C TYR A 26 -0.29 -6.91 16.22
N LYS A 27 -0.69 -7.51 15.08
CA LYS A 27 0.06 -7.39 13.83
C LYS A 27 0.13 -5.93 13.37
N LEU A 28 -0.97 -5.20 13.42
CA LEU A 28 -1.02 -3.78 13.08
C LEU A 28 -0.04 -2.98 13.94
N TYR A 29 -0.05 -3.19 15.26
CA TYR A 29 0.88 -2.53 16.17
C TYR A 29 2.34 -2.79 15.78
N LYS A 30 2.70 -4.04 15.49
CA LYS A 30 4.06 -4.42 15.11
C LYS A 30 4.49 -3.81 13.76
N ILE A 31 3.60 -3.83 12.76
CA ILE A 31 3.88 -3.24 11.45
C ILE A 31 4.08 -1.72 11.59
N TYR A 32 3.20 -1.06 12.35
CA TYR A 32 3.29 0.37 12.56
C TYR A 32 4.51 0.78 13.38
N GLU A 33 4.88 0.01 14.41
CA GLU A 33 6.12 0.22 15.18
C GLU A 33 7.37 0.13 14.28
N THR A 34 7.40 -0.85 13.37
CA THR A 34 8.47 -1.00 12.38
C THR A 34 8.55 0.23 11.47
N TYR A 35 7.39 0.74 11.03
CA TYR A 35 7.31 1.95 10.24
C TYR A 35 7.80 3.21 10.98
N VAL A 36 7.44 3.38 12.26
CA VAL A 36 7.94 4.47 13.10
C VAL A 36 9.46 4.36 13.27
N ARG A 37 9.99 3.15 13.46
CA ARG A 37 11.43 2.89 13.53
C ARG A 37 12.14 3.31 12.26
N ASP A 38 11.60 2.98 11.09
CA ASP A 38 12.16 3.36 9.79
C ASP A 38 12.18 4.89 9.62
N LEU A 39 11.12 5.58 10.06
CA LEU A 39 11.09 7.05 10.06
C LEU A 39 12.13 7.66 11.00
N ILE A 40 12.37 7.09 12.17
CA ILE A 40 13.40 7.56 13.10
C ILE A 40 14.80 7.41 12.47
N ILE A 41 15.07 6.26 11.86
CA ILE A 41 16.34 5.99 11.17
C ILE A 41 16.52 6.96 9.99
N SER A 42 15.46 7.26 9.25
CA SER A 42 15.48 8.22 8.13
C SER A 42 15.87 9.64 8.57
N LYS A 43 15.55 10.03 9.81
CA LYS A 43 16.01 11.29 10.44
C LYS A 43 17.45 11.22 10.96
N LYS A 44 18.22 10.18 10.59
CA LYS A 44 19.63 9.94 10.99
C LYS A 44 19.82 9.76 12.50
N VAL A 45 18.79 9.31 13.21
CA VAL A 45 18.89 8.95 14.63
C VAL A 45 19.43 7.53 14.75
N LEU A 46 20.56 7.36 15.45
CA LEU A 46 21.13 6.06 15.79
C LEU A 46 20.40 5.47 17.00
N ILE A 47 19.33 4.72 16.73
CA ILE A 47 18.42 4.18 17.76
C ILE A 47 19.08 3.22 18.76
N SER A 48 20.19 2.59 18.38
CA SER A 48 20.95 1.66 19.22
C SER A 48 21.94 2.35 20.16
N THR A 49 22.06 3.68 20.10
CA THR A 49 23.00 4.43 20.96
C THR A 49 22.62 4.27 22.42
N ILE A 50 23.60 3.88 23.24
CA ILE A 50 23.43 3.73 24.69
C ILE A 50 23.34 5.11 25.32
N LEU A 51 22.29 5.35 26.09
CA LEU A 51 21.97 6.67 26.65
C LEU A 51 23.03 7.19 27.63
N ASP A 52 23.73 6.29 28.32
CA ASP A 52 24.78 6.63 29.29
C ASP A 52 26.06 7.16 28.64
N ASN A 53 26.25 6.91 27.33
CA ASN A 53 27.40 7.36 26.59
C ASN A 53 27.20 8.75 25.96
N GLU A 54 26.04 9.38 26.15
CA GLU A 54 25.70 10.67 25.56
C GLU A 54 25.53 11.77 26.59
N THR A 55 25.84 13.00 26.18
CA THR A 55 25.58 14.19 26.99
C THR A 55 24.07 14.40 27.14
N GLU A 56 23.65 14.97 28.27
CA GLU A 56 22.24 15.21 28.55
C GLU A 56 21.56 16.11 27.50
N GLU A 57 22.27 17.09 26.97
CA GLU A 57 21.82 17.92 25.85
C GLU A 57 21.49 17.08 24.63
N LYS A 58 22.38 16.15 24.26
CA LYS A 58 22.21 15.29 23.09
C LYS A 58 21.10 14.26 23.27
N VAL A 59 20.96 13.73 24.49
CA VAL A 59 19.82 12.87 24.87
C VAL A 59 18.51 13.62 24.68
N ASN A 60 18.41 14.84 25.22
CA ASN A 60 17.20 15.66 25.09
C ASN A 60 16.86 15.97 23.63
N THR A 61 17.84 16.35 22.81
CA THR A 61 17.62 16.60 21.38
C THR A 61 17.16 15.34 20.64
N THR A 62 17.79 14.20 20.91
CA THR A 62 17.51 12.94 20.21
C THR A 62 16.13 12.38 20.60
N ILE A 63 15.72 12.48 21.87
CA ILE A 63 14.38 12.08 22.31
C ILE A 63 13.30 12.93 21.63
N ASN A 64 13.51 14.25 21.53
CA ASN A 64 12.59 15.11 20.78
C ASN A 64 12.48 14.70 19.30
N GLN A 65 13.59 14.25 18.70
CA GLN A 65 13.58 13.74 17.32
C GLN A 65 12.80 12.42 17.21
N VAL A 66 12.93 11.51 18.17
CA VAL A 66 12.18 10.26 18.23
C VAL A 66 10.67 10.51 18.40
N ILE A 67 10.28 11.39 19.33
CA ILE A 67 8.88 11.80 19.53
C ILE A 67 8.35 12.50 18.26
N SER A 68 9.15 13.41 17.68
CA SER A 68 8.79 14.10 16.43
C SER A 68 8.57 13.11 15.28
N ALA A 69 9.44 12.11 15.11
CA ALA A 69 9.29 11.08 14.08
C ALA A 69 8.02 10.25 14.29
N THR A 70 7.73 9.86 15.53
CA THR A 70 6.49 9.14 15.89
C THR A 70 5.26 9.97 15.55
N ASN A 71 5.27 11.26 15.87
CA ASN A 71 4.17 12.16 15.52
C ASN A 71 4.05 12.38 14.01
N SER A 72 5.19 12.49 13.31
CA SER A 72 5.21 12.53 11.84
C SER A 72 4.55 11.29 11.26
N ALA A 73 4.79 10.10 11.82
CA ALA A 73 4.18 8.85 11.38
C ALA A 73 2.64 8.91 11.44
N PHE A 74 2.08 9.45 12.53
CA PHE A 74 0.63 9.59 12.69
C PHE A 74 0.03 10.66 11.78
N ILE A 75 0.69 11.81 11.67
CA ILE A 75 0.28 12.88 10.76
C ILE A 75 0.26 12.37 9.31
N THR A 76 1.27 11.58 8.95
CA THR A 76 1.42 10.96 7.64
C THR A 76 0.23 10.08 7.26
N ILE A 77 -0.32 9.31 8.20
CA ILE A 77 -1.51 8.48 7.94
C ILE A 77 -2.83 9.27 8.02
N GLY A 78 -2.76 10.58 8.27
CA GLY A 78 -3.94 11.47 8.27
C GLY A 78 -4.50 11.82 9.65
N VAL A 79 -3.84 11.44 10.75
CA VAL A 79 -4.27 11.85 12.09
C VAL A 79 -3.98 13.35 12.28
N SER A 80 -4.97 14.11 12.75
CA SER A 80 -4.83 15.55 12.90
C SER A 80 -3.74 15.91 13.91
N LYS A 81 -2.98 16.96 13.59
CA LYS A 81 -1.89 17.46 14.45
C LYS A 81 -2.39 17.85 15.84
N ASP A 82 -3.62 18.34 15.96
CA ASP A 82 -4.24 18.74 17.23
C ASP A 82 -4.52 17.56 18.17
N LYS A 83 -4.77 16.35 17.63
CA LYS A 83 -4.94 15.12 18.43
C LYS A 83 -3.60 14.60 19.00
N ILE A 84 -2.47 15.03 18.44
CA ILE A 84 -1.13 14.48 18.71
C ILE A 84 -0.24 15.42 19.52
N THR A 85 -0.21 16.70 19.15
CA THR A 85 0.72 17.72 19.68
C THR A 85 0.65 17.93 21.20
N PRO A 86 -0.53 17.89 21.85
CA PRO A 86 -0.65 18.08 23.30
C PRO A 86 0.15 17.07 24.15
N ASN A 87 0.54 15.92 23.57
CA ASN A 87 1.20 14.86 24.32
C ASN A 87 2.74 14.88 24.23
N GLN A 88 3.34 15.79 23.44
CA GLN A 88 4.80 15.82 23.24
C GLN A 88 5.57 16.04 24.54
N ASP A 89 5.16 17.04 25.33
CA ASP A 89 5.82 17.34 26.61
C ASP A 89 5.57 16.26 27.65
N LEU A 90 4.42 15.58 27.61
CA LEU A 90 4.10 14.47 28.50
C LEU A 90 5.04 13.27 28.29
N PHE A 91 5.32 12.90 27.03
CA PHE A 91 6.25 11.80 26.74
C PHE A 91 7.69 12.14 27.06
N LYS A 92 8.10 13.39 26.81
CA LYS A 92 9.42 13.87 27.19
C LYS A 92 9.60 13.83 28.71
N ASN A 93 8.63 14.33 29.47
CA ASN A 93 8.68 14.30 30.94
C ASN A 93 8.66 12.86 31.45
N SER A 94 7.81 11.99 30.89
CA SER A 94 7.78 10.57 31.27
C SER A 94 9.09 9.85 30.98
N PHE A 95 9.78 10.19 29.88
CA PHE A 95 11.11 9.67 29.59
C PHE A 95 12.13 10.11 30.65
N LEU A 96 12.15 11.41 30.99
CA LEU A 96 13.08 11.96 31.97
C LEU A 96 12.88 11.33 33.36
N ASP A 97 11.62 11.16 33.78
CA ASP A 97 11.26 10.56 35.07
C ASP A 97 11.63 9.07 35.16
N LYS A 98 11.66 8.37 34.03
CA LYS A 98 11.90 6.92 33.94
C LYS A 98 13.19 6.58 33.19
N ARG A 99 14.14 7.52 33.09
CA ARG A 99 15.34 7.37 32.26
C ARG A 99 16.11 6.08 32.53
N SER A 100 16.21 5.67 33.79
CA SER A 100 16.92 4.46 34.23
C SER A 100 16.35 3.14 33.69
N ILE A 101 15.13 3.14 33.14
CA ILE A 101 14.48 1.96 32.55
C ILE A 101 14.97 1.74 31.11
N PHE A 102 15.46 2.79 30.44
CA PHE A 102 15.82 2.75 29.04
C PHE A 102 17.34 2.61 28.89
N THR A 103 17.77 1.64 28.10
CA THR A 103 19.21 1.42 27.80
C THR A 103 19.66 2.18 26.56
N ASN A 104 18.76 2.34 25.59
CA ASN A 104 18.96 3.03 24.32
C ASN A 104 17.64 3.63 23.80
N TYR A 105 17.70 4.40 22.71
CA TYR A 105 16.50 5.01 22.12
C TYR A 105 15.50 4.01 21.54
N LEU A 106 15.95 2.82 21.12
CA LEU A 106 15.07 1.73 20.69
C LEU A 106 14.21 1.24 21.87
N SER A 107 14.79 1.05 23.06
CA SER A 107 14.04 0.66 24.26
C SER A 107 13.03 1.74 24.68
N PHE A 108 13.32 3.02 24.40
CA PHE A 108 12.34 4.08 24.60
C PHE A 108 11.17 4.00 23.61
N LEU A 109 11.42 3.66 22.34
CA LEU A 109 10.35 3.40 21.38
C LEU A 109 9.50 2.19 21.79
N GLU A 110 10.15 1.06 22.08
CA GLU A 110 9.51 -0.25 22.36
C GLU A 110 8.75 -0.29 23.69
N HIS A 111 9.12 0.56 24.67
CA HIS A 111 8.54 0.54 26.01
C HIS A 111 7.94 1.88 26.43
N GLY A 112 8.58 3.00 26.10
CA GLY A 112 8.13 4.34 26.48
C GLY A 112 7.02 4.88 25.57
N LEU A 113 7.07 4.60 24.27
CA LEU A 113 6.08 5.08 23.30
C LEU A 113 5.06 4.02 22.87
N LYS A 114 5.25 2.76 23.26
CA LYS A 114 4.37 1.64 22.88
C LYS A 114 2.91 1.88 23.23
N ASP A 115 2.62 2.26 24.47
CA ASP A 115 1.24 2.49 24.92
C ASP A 115 0.58 3.64 24.16
N TYR A 116 1.36 4.68 23.85
CA TYR A 116 0.90 5.80 23.04
C TYR A 116 0.54 5.38 21.62
N ILE A 117 1.43 4.63 20.96
CA ILE A 117 1.23 4.15 19.60
C ILE A 117 -0.01 3.24 19.53
N ASN A 118 -0.08 2.25 20.42
CA ASN A 118 -1.16 1.28 20.47
C ASN A 118 -2.51 1.93 20.74
N LYS A 119 -2.54 2.92 21.65
CA LYS A 119 -3.73 3.74 21.91
C LYS A 119 -4.24 4.38 20.64
N HIS A 120 -3.41 5.14 19.93
CA HIS A 120 -3.86 5.85 18.74
C HIS A 120 -4.33 4.91 17.65
N LEU A 121 -3.61 3.81 17.41
CA LEU A 121 -4.02 2.79 16.44
C LEU A 121 -5.35 2.12 16.81
N PHE A 122 -5.57 1.84 18.11
CA PHE A 122 -6.84 1.27 18.56
C PHE A 122 -8.00 2.25 18.43
N VAL A 123 -7.76 3.52 18.75
CA VAL A 123 -8.78 4.58 18.56
C VAL A 123 -9.16 4.71 17.10
N ILE A 124 -8.20 4.65 16.17
CA ILE A 124 -8.46 4.66 14.72
C ILE A 124 -9.36 3.49 14.31
N ILE A 125 -9.14 2.28 14.85
CA ILE A 125 -10.00 1.11 14.61
C ILE A 125 -11.42 1.38 15.08
N LEU A 126 -11.59 1.89 16.30
CA LEU A 126 -12.91 2.19 16.87
C LEU A 126 -13.61 3.31 16.10
N GLU A 127 -12.90 4.40 15.78
CA GLU A 127 -13.41 5.50 14.98
C GLU A 127 -13.91 4.96 13.65
N TYR A 128 -13.14 4.14 12.92
CA TYR A 128 -13.59 3.58 11.65
C TYR A 128 -14.86 2.72 11.74
N ILE A 129 -14.99 1.87 12.77
CA ILE A 129 -16.17 0.99 12.94
C ILE A 129 -17.41 1.82 13.31
N ILE A 130 -17.26 2.87 14.13
CA ILE A 130 -18.39 3.64 14.69
C ILE A 130 -18.76 4.85 13.79
N GLU A 131 -17.76 5.56 13.27
CA GLU A 131 -17.87 6.77 12.44
C GLU A 131 -16.84 6.71 11.31
N PRO A 132 -17.23 6.20 10.12
CA PRO A 132 -16.27 5.87 9.08
C PRO A 132 -15.51 7.11 8.60
N GLU A 133 -14.27 7.23 9.04
CA GLU A 133 -13.26 8.12 8.49
C GLU A 133 -12.34 7.28 7.59
N GLU A 134 -12.74 7.10 6.34
CA GLU A 134 -12.11 6.14 5.41
C GLU A 134 -10.67 6.53 5.08
N LYS A 135 -10.38 7.83 5.04
CA LYS A 135 -9.08 8.39 4.68
C LYS A 135 -7.90 7.86 5.51
N ILE A 136 -8.07 7.67 6.82
CA ILE A 136 -6.97 7.19 7.67
C ILE A 136 -6.65 5.72 7.38
N LEU A 137 -7.68 4.89 7.15
CA LEU A 137 -7.48 3.48 6.80
C LEU A 137 -6.98 3.28 5.38
N GLU A 138 -7.45 4.09 4.43
CA GLU A 138 -6.91 4.12 3.07
C GLU A 138 -5.42 4.43 3.08
N ASN A 139 -5.01 5.44 3.86
CA ASN A 139 -3.60 5.76 4.02
C ASN A 139 -2.84 4.58 4.64
N LEU A 140 -3.36 3.97 5.71
CA LEU A 140 -2.73 2.81 6.33
C LEU A 140 -2.58 1.64 5.33
N ASP A 141 -3.57 1.36 4.49
CA ASP A 141 -3.44 0.33 3.44
C ASP A 141 -2.44 0.73 2.36
N LEU A 142 -2.42 2.01 1.97
CA LEU A 142 -1.52 2.55 0.97
C LEU A 142 -0.05 2.45 1.37
N PHE A 143 0.24 2.51 2.68
CA PHE A 143 1.57 2.30 3.25
C PHE A 143 1.91 0.84 3.56
N ASP A 144 1.04 -0.10 3.21
CA ASP A 144 1.14 -1.49 3.62
C ASP A 144 1.26 -1.65 5.15
N LEU A 145 0.63 -0.74 5.90
CA LEU A 145 0.62 -0.74 7.37
C LEU A 145 -0.52 -1.52 7.98
N LEU A 146 -1.52 -1.90 7.18
CA LEU A 146 -2.58 -2.78 7.62
C LEU A 146 -2.17 -4.26 7.48
N PRO A 147 -2.52 -5.10 8.47
CA PRO A 147 -2.51 -6.54 8.27
C PRO A 147 -3.37 -6.93 7.06
N ARG A 148 -2.99 -8.02 6.39
CA ARG A 148 -3.75 -8.52 5.23
C ARG A 148 -5.19 -8.83 5.61
N GLY A 149 -6.13 -8.41 4.75
CA GLY A 149 -7.58 -8.61 4.98
C GLY A 149 -8.17 -7.82 6.14
N PHE A 150 -7.39 -6.99 6.84
CA PHE A 150 -7.86 -6.26 8.03
C PHE A 150 -9.00 -5.30 7.70
N LEU A 151 -8.91 -4.58 6.57
CA LEU A 151 -9.99 -3.68 6.12
C LEU A 151 -11.30 -4.43 5.85
N ASN A 152 -11.24 -5.64 5.28
CA ASN A 152 -12.42 -6.47 5.04
C ASN A 152 -13.05 -6.92 6.37
N LYS A 153 -12.23 -7.34 7.35
CA LYS A 153 -12.70 -7.69 8.69
C LYS A 153 -13.33 -6.49 9.40
N LEU A 154 -12.74 -5.31 9.28
CA LEU A 154 -13.33 -4.06 9.81
C LEU A 154 -14.65 -3.72 9.11
N ASN A 155 -14.74 -3.91 7.79
CA ASN A 155 -15.98 -3.71 7.04
C ASN A 155 -17.10 -4.67 7.48
N ILE A 156 -16.77 -5.92 7.81
CA ILE A 156 -17.72 -6.89 8.37
C ILE A 156 -18.23 -6.40 9.73
N LEU A 157 -17.33 -5.98 10.63
CA LEU A 157 -17.72 -5.44 11.94
C LEU A 157 -18.54 -4.15 11.81
N ARG A 158 -18.20 -3.27 10.86
CA ARG A 158 -18.96 -2.06 10.55
C ARG A 158 -20.39 -2.37 10.12
N LYS A 159 -20.57 -3.36 9.24
CA LYS A 159 -21.91 -3.83 8.82
C LYS A 159 -22.67 -4.49 9.97
N LYS A 160 -21.96 -5.16 10.89
CA LYS A 160 -22.53 -5.82 12.06
C LYS A 160 -23.02 -4.80 13.11
N PHE A 161 -22.24 -3.75 13.37
CA PHE A 161 -22.53 -2.75 14.39
C PHE A 161 -23.17 -1.49 13.79
N VAL A 162 -24.50 -1.49 13.69
CA VAL A 162 -25.27 -0.28 13.34
C VAL A 162 -25.49 0.55 14.60
N ILE A 163 -24.61 1.51 14.88
CA ILE A 163 -24.63 2.32 16.10
C ILE A 163 -25.48 3.58 15.91
N SER A 164 -26.46 3.81 16.80
CA SER A 164 -27.31 5.02 16.78
C SER A 164 -26.51 6.30 17.04
N VAL A 165 -27.05 7.46 16.62
CA VAL A 165 -26.40 8.77 16.77
C VAL A 165 -26.10 9.11 18.24
N GLU A 166 -26.99 8.77 19.16
CA GLU A 166 -26.80 9.00 20.60
C GLU A 166 -25.66 8.14 21.16
N ASN A 167 -25.52 6.92 20.64
CA ASN A 167 -24.52 5.97 21.07
C ASN A 167 -23.13 6.30 20.54
N LYS A 168 -23.06 6.88 19.34
CA LYS A 168 -21.82 7.44 18.79
C LYS A 168 -21.20 8.47 19.74
N LYS A 169 -22.01 9.35 20.36
CA LYS A 169 -21.53 10.33 21.36
C LYS A 169 -20.89 9.63 22.57
N SER A 170 -21.49 8.55 23.06
CA SER A 170 -20.93 7.75 24.17
C SER A 170 -19.62 7.06 23.79
N PHE A 171 -19.50 6.55 22.56
CA PHE A 171 -18.24 6.04 22.03
C PHE A 171 -17.17 7.14 21.94
N ARG A 172 -17.53 8.36 21.49
CA ARG A 172 -16.61 9.51 21.48
C ARG A 172 -16.04 9.82 22.86
N LEU A 173 -16.91 9.79 23.86
CA LEU A 173 -16.51 9.99 25.25
C LEU A 173 -15.64 8.85 25.77
N PHE A 174 -15.93 7.61 25.39
CA PHE A 174 -15.12 6.44 25.73
C PHE A 174 -13.71 6.55 25.14
N TYR A 175 -13.56 6.75 23.82
CA TYR A 175 -12.23 6.74 23.21
C TYR A 175 -11.40 8.00 23.55
N SER A 176 -12.04 9.15 23.84
CA SER A 176 -11.34 10.33 24.38
C SER A 176 -10.72 10.10 25.78
N LYS A 177 -11.28 9.15 26.55
CA LYS A 177 -10.81 8.74 27.88
C LYS A 177 -10.35 7.29 27.92
N ILE A 178 -9.90 6.76 26.78
CA ILE A 178 -9.67 5.32 26.63
C ILE A 178 -8.69 4.75 27.66
N GLU A 179 -7.65 5.49 28.03
CA GLU A 179 -6.64 5.04 29.00
C GLU A 179 -7.18 4.91 30.43
N THR A 180 -8.26 5.61 30.76
CA THR A 180 -8.94 5.48 32.07
C THR A 180 -9.66 4.14 32.15
N TYR A 181 -10.13 3.64 31.02
CA TYR A 181 -11.15 2.58 30.97
C TYR A 181 -10.63 1.27 30.37
N PHE A 182 -9.67 1.37 29.47
CA PHE A 182 -9.15 0.29 28.64
C PHE A 182 -7.64 0.40 28.53
N ASN A 183 -6.98 -0.74 28.35
CA ASN A 183 -5.57 -0.84 28.07
C ASN A 183 -5.39 -1.34 26.63
N PRO A 184 -5.06 -0.44 25.68
CA PRO A 184 -4.84 -0.79 24.29
C PRO A 184 -3.68 -1.77 24.07
N SER A 185 -2.66 -1.77 24.93
CA SER A 185 -1.47 -2.60 24.74
C SER A 185 -1.66 -4.07 25.07
N ASN A 186 -2.65 -4.40 25.90
CA ASN A 186 -3.00 -5.80 26.22
C ASN A 186 -4.47 -6.13 25.88
N LEU A 187 -5.15 -5.21 25.19
CA LEU A 187 -6.55 -5.30 24.76
C LEU A 187 -7.51 -5.72 25.88
N SER A 188 -7.41 -5.09 27.06
CA SER A 188 -8.25 -5.42 28.22
C SER A 188 -8.84 -4.19 28.92
N PHE A 189 -10.03 -4.34 29.50
CA PHE A 189 -10.65 -3.30 30.32
C PHE A 189 -9.97 -3.17 31.70
N LYS A 190 -9.73 -1.93 32.14
CA LYS A 190 -9.11 -1.61 33.45
C LYS A 190 -10.13 -1.54 34.58
N ILE A 191 -11.33 -1.06 34.28
CA ILE A 191 -12.47 -0.88 35.20
C ILE A 191 -13.73 -1.26 34.40
N VAL A 192 -14.74 -1.84 35.04
CA VAL A 192 -15.98 -2.31 34.38
C VAL A 192 -17.19 -1.39 34.65
N ASN A 193 -17.12 -0.51 35.67
CA ASN A 193 -18.19 0.43 36.04
C ASN A 193 -17.78 1.89 35.79
N PHE A 194 -18.56 2.62 34.99
CA PHE A 194 -18.26 4.00 34.58
C PHE A 194 -19.52 4.89 34.59
N ASP A 195 -19.45 6.06 35.24
CA ASP A 195 -20.50 7.09 35.17
C ASP A 195 -20.20 8.09 34.04
N LEU A 196 -20.93 7.99 32.92
CA LEU A 196 -20.88 8.94 31.81
C LEU A 196 -22.27 9.57 31.61
N GLN A 197 -22.46 10.80 32.08
CA GLN A 197 -23.70 11.56 31.85
C GLN A 197 -23.60 12.31 30.51
N VAL A 198 -24.50 12.00 29.58
CA VAL A 198 -24.68 12.73 28.32
C VAL A 198 -26.05 13.42 28.39
N SER A 199 -26.09 14.75 28.33
CA SER A 199 -27.34 15.52 28.22
C SER A 199 -27.89 15.47 26.79
N LYS A 200 -29.17 15.13 26.63
CA LYS A 200 -29.88 15.05 25.34
C LYS A 200 -30.27 16.44 24.83
N GLU A 201 -30.08 16.63 23.53
CA GLU A 201 -30.86 17.58 22.71
C GLU A 201 -31.70 16.75 21.73
N ASP A 202 -32.99 17.05 21.66
CA ASP A 202 -34.00 16.31 20.89
C ASP A 202 -33.92 16.66 19.40
N ILE A 203 -33.91 15.63 18.54
CA ILE A 203 -34.14 15.76 17.09
C ILE A 203 -35.52 15.17 16.80
N SER A 204 -36.38 15.98 16.16
CA SER A 204 -37.79 15.68 15.88
C SER A 204 -37.97 14.51 14.90
N GLU A 205 -38.94 13.66 15.22
CA GLU A 205 -39.38 12.44 14.51
C GLU A 205 -39.81 12.66 13.05
N GLU A 206 -40.06 13.91 12.65
CA GLU A 206 -40.51 14.26 11.30
C GLU A 206 -39.41 14.17 10.22
N ASP A 207 -38.13 14.34 10.58
CA ASP A 207 -37.01 14.29 9.63
C ASP A 207 -36.63 12.85 9.20
N LEU A 208 -36.93 11.88 10.06
CA LEU A 208 -36.64 10.46 9.84
C LEU A 208 -37.63 9.79 8.88
N LEU A 209 -38.89 10.22 8.93
CA LEU A 209 -39.96 9.71 8.05
C LEU A 209 -39.81 10.17 6.60
N LYS A 210 -39.27 11.37 6.37
CA LYS A 210 -39.05 11.91 5.02
C LYS A 210 -37.93 11.16 4.28
N ARG A 211 -36.84 10.83 4.98
CA ARG A 211 -35.69 10.10 4.41
C ARG A 211 -35.98 8.65 4.02
N LEU A 212 -36.94 8.00 4.69
CA LEU A 212 -37.35 6.62 4.37
C LEU A 212 -38.32 6.53 3.19
N GLN A 213 -39.04 7.62 2.88
CA GLN A 213 -39.94 7.68 1.73
C GLN A 213 -39.17 7.92 0.42
N ASP A 214 -38.11 8.73 0.47
CA ASP A 214 -37.27 9.02 -0.72
C ASP A 214 -36.44 7.80 -1.17
N ALA A 215 -35.99 6.94 -0.25
CA ALA A 215 -35.14 5.78 -0.57
C ALA A 215 -35.89 4.60 -1.23
N ARG A 216 -37.23 4.65 -1.32
CA ARG A 216 -38.06 3.54 -1.80
C ARG A 216 -38.43 3.64 -3.29
N VAL A 217 -38.16 4.78 -3.94
CA VAL A 217 -38.57 5.05 -5.33
C VAL A 217 -37.49 4.67 -6.35
N ASP A 218 -36.21 4.59 -5.96
CA ASP A 218 -35.09 4.43 -6.91
C ASP A 218 -34.69 2.97 -7.22
N ASN A 219 -35.28 1.97 -6.56
CA ASN A 219 -34.82 0.57 -6.63
C ASN A 219 -35.60 -0.35 -7.59
N LEU A 220 -36.46 0.18 -8.47
CA LEU A 220 -37.39 -0.64 -9.27
C LEU A 220 -37.32 -0.52 -10.80
N GLU A 221 -36.30 0.13 -11.39
CA GLU A 221 -36.27 0.35 -12.85
C GLU A 221 -35.09 -0.25 -13.66
N VAL A 222 -34.15 -1.00 -13.08
CA VAL A 222 -32.99 -1.50 -13.87
C VAL A 222 -32.81 -3.01 -13.78
N LEU A 223 -33.78 -3.78 -14.27
CA LEU A 223 -33.61 -5.22 -14.55
C LEU A 223 -34.49 -5.65 -15.74
N GLN A 224 -33.88 -5.78 -16.94
CA GLN A 224 -34.27 -6.56 -18.16
C GLN A 224 -33.34 -6.06 -19.31
N GLN A 225 -32.61 -6.82 -20.15
CA GLN A 225 -32.57 -8.22 -20.60
C GLN A 225 -31.27 -8.45 -21.48
N PRO A 226 -31.00 -9.63 -22.09
CA PRO A 226 -29.67 -10.24 -22.33
C PRO A 226 -29.12 -10.12 -23.78
N ILE A 227 -27.95 -10.75 -24.10
CA ILE A 227 -27.71 -11.70 -25.24
C ILE A 227 -26.23 -12.18 -25.35
N ASP A 228 -26.07 -13.40 -25.86
CA ASP A 228 -24.91 -14.32 -26.01
C ASP A 228 -23.92 -14.12 -27.20
N ARG A 229 -22.68 -14.63 -26.98
CA ARG A 229 -21.73 -15.45 -27.82
C ARG A 229 -20.88 -14.92 -29.01
N GLU A 230 -19.57 -14.87 -28.70
CA GLU A 230 -18.34 -15.40 -29.35
C GLU A 230 -18.21 -15.67 -30.87
N GLN A 231 -17.06 -15.25 -31.44
CA GLN A 231 -16.19 -16.06 -32.33
C GLN A 231 -14.72 -15.59 -32.31
N SER A 232 -13.80 -16.52 -32.63
CA SER A 232 -12.38 -16.59 -32.27
C SER A 232 -11.37 -16.25 -33.40
N GLU A 233 -10.29 -15.54 -33.09
CA GLU A 233 -9.04 -15.49 -33.91
C GLU A 233 -7.77 -15.47 -33.00
N ASP A 234 -7.35 -16.63 -32.48
CA ASP A 234 -6.33 -16.76 -31.41
C ASP A 234 -4.84 -16.62 -31.84
N SER A 235 -4.51 -16.21 -33.07
CA SER A 235 -3.11 -16.25 -33.54
C SER A 235 -2.31 -14.95 -33.42
N LEU A 236 -2.97 -13.77 -33.42
CA LEU A 236 -2.28 -12.48 -33.26
C LEU A 236 -2.00 -12.15 -31.77
N HIS A 237 -2.84 -12.65 -30.87
CA HIS A 237 -2.90 -12.27 -29.45
C HIS A 237 -1.74 -12.79 -28.58
N GLN A 238 -1.04 -13.83 -29.03
CA GLN A 238 0.12 -14.36 -28.31
C GLN A 238 1.35 -13.46 -28.43
N ILE A 239 1.43 -12.63 -29.47
CA ILE A 239 2.58 -11.76 -29.75
C ILE A 239 2.57 -10.52 -28.83
N GLU A 240 1.40 -9.90 -28.62
CA GLU A 240 1.25 -8.66 -27.82
C GLU A 240 1.39 -8.89 -26.31
N SER A 241 0.81 -9.97 -25.78
CA SER A 241 0.94 -10.32 -24.35
C SER A 241 2.38 -10.67 -23.94
N GLN A 242 3.17 -11.24 -24.86
CA GLN A 242 4.59 -11.52 -24.63
C GLN A 242 5.45 -10.25 -24.63
N LEU A 243 5.08 -9.23 -25.41
CA LEU A 243 5.74 -7.93 -25.43
C LEU A 243 5.61 -7.22 -24.07
N LEU A 244 4.42 -7.25 -23.44
CA LEU A 244 4.21 -6.63 -22.12
C LEU A 244 5.17 -7.15 -21.05
N LEU A 245 5.27 -8.47 -20.87
CA LEU A 245 6.14 -9.05 -19.83
C LEU A 245 7.62 -8.86 -20.14
N ASN A 246 7.99 -8.78 -21.43
CA ASN A 246 9.34 -8.41 -21.82
C ASN A 246 9.65 -6.94 -21.45
N ASN A 247 8.66 -6.04 -21.36
CA ASN A 247 8.89 -4.65 -20.95
C ASN A 247 9.39 -4.54 -19.51
N PHE A 248 9.00 -5.45 -18.61
CA PHE A 248 9.56 -5.52 -17.25
C PHE A 248 11.06 -5.86 -17.26
N LEU A 249 11.57 -6.45 -18.34
CA LEU A 249 13.01 -6.62 -18.51
C LEU A 249 13.64 -5.41 -19.19
N ASP A 250 12.91 -4.65 -20.02
CA ASP A 250 13.42 -3.51 -20.78
C ASP A 250 12.28 -2.63 -21.30
N PHE A 251 11.99 -1.51 -20.61
CA PHE A 251 10.82 -0.68 -20.92
C PHE A 251 11.01 0.15 -22.21
N PRO A 252 10.10 0.07 -23.19
CA PRO A 252 10.22 0.82 -24.44
C PRO A 252 9.85 2.30 -24.26
N SER A 253 10.40 3.16 -25.11
CA SER A 253 9.94 4.54 -25.26
C SER A 253 8.56 4.59 -25.91
N LEU A 254 7.65 5.38 -25.36
CA LEU A 254 6.30 5.59 -25.87
C LEU A 254 6.29 6.47 -27.13
N ASN A 255 5.23 6.32 -27.92
CA ASN A 255 4.97 7.20 -29.06
C ASN A 255 4.77 8.65 -28.60
N GLN A 256 5.36 9.60 -29.32
CA GLN A 256 5.22 11.04 -29.11
C GLN A 256 3.76 11.51 -29.04
N SER A 257 2.83 10.87 -29.76
CA SER A 257 1.40 11.18 -29.71
C SER A 257 0.79 10.92 -28.33
N ILE A 258 1.21 9.84 -27.66
CA ILE A 258 0.81 9.47 -26.30
C ILE A 258 1.44 10.43 -25.31
N ILE A 259 2.75 10.67 -25.42
CA ILE A 259 3.49 11.57 -24.53
C ILE A 259 2.88 12.98 -24.53
N LYS A 260 2.41 13.47 -25.69
CA LYS A 260 1.73 14.79 -25.78
C LYS A 260 0.38 14.83 -25.06
N LYS A 261 -0.33 13.70 -24.95
CA LYS A 261 -1.59 13.58 -24.19
C LYS A 261 -1.31 13.56 -22.69
N ILE A 262 -0.26 12.84 -22.27
CA ILE A 262 0.12 12.69 -20.86
C ILE A 262 0.96 13.89 -20.42
N LYS A 263 0.34 14.75 -19.64
CA LYS A 263 0.87 16.06 -19.25
C LYS A 263 1.74 15.94 -17.98
N ILE A 264 2.92 15.33 -18.12
CA ILE A 264 3.88 15.11 -17.02
C ILE A 264 4.90 16.25 -16.92
N ASP A 265 5.08 16.85 -15.74
CA ASP A 265 6.21 17.75 -15.48
C ASP A 265 7.50 16.97 -15.16
N VAL A 266 8.19 16.55 -16.22
CA VAL A 266 9.44 15.78 -16.13
C VAL A 266 10.54 16.52 -15.35
N LYS A 267 10.57 17.86 -15.41
CA LYS A 267 11.61 18.64 -14.70
C LYS A 267 11.47 18.48 -13.20
N GLN A 268 10.24 18.39 -12.69
CA GLN A 268 9.98 18.22 -11.26
C GLN A 268 10.44 16.84 -10.78
N VAL A 269 10.13 15.78 -11.54
CA VAL A 269 10.61 14.42 -11.24
C VAL A 269 12.14 14.40 -11.15
N ILE A 270 12.83 15.02 -12.11
CA ILE A 270 14.30 15.08 -12.12
C ILE A 270 14.84 15.89 -10.95
N ASN A 271 14.25 17.05 -10.66
CA ASN A 271 14.68 17.93 -9.59
C ASN A 271 14.56 17.24 -8.22
N LEU A 272 13.43 16.59 -7.94
CA LEU A 272 13.18 15.93 -6.66
C LEU A 272 14.16 14.79 -6.39
N VAL A 273 14.48 13.99 -7.42
CA VAL A 273 15.50 12.93 -7.27
C VAL A 273 16.88 13.51 -6.95
N LYS A 274 17.20 14.70 -7.46
CA LYS A 274 18.48 15.38 -7.21
C LYS A 274 18.53 16.12 -5.88
N SER A 275 17.42 16.75 -5.47
CA SER A 275 17.39 17.69 -4.35
C SER A 275 16.97 17.06 -3.02
N SER A 276 16.35 15.88 -3.04
CA SER A 276 15.68 15.32 -1.85
C SER A 276 16.04 13.85 -1.61
N PRO A 277 17.28 13.55 -1.17
CA PRO A 277 17.76 12.19 -0.91
C PRO A 277 16.87 11.39 0.04
N GLU A 278 16.24 12.04 1.01
CA GLU A 278 15.31 11.45 1.97
C GLU A 278 14.05 10.84 1.34
N LEU A 279 13.74 11.21 0.10
CA LEU A 279 12.62 10.68 -0.67
C LEU A 279 12.98 9.42 -1.44
N LEU A 280 14.27 9.06 -1.51
CA LEU A 280 14.74 7.97 -2.36
C LEU A 280 14.79 6.64 -1.62
N ASP A 281 13.97 5.70 -2.09
CA ASP A 281 14.12 4.26 -1.89
C ASP A 281 14.32 3.57 -3.25
N LEU A 282 14.57 2.25 -3.26
CA LEU A 282 14.78 1.51 -4.51
C LEU A 282 13.56 1.63 -5.46
N GLU A 283 12.35 1.63 -4.92
CA GLU A 283 11.12 1.72 -5.70
C GLU A 283 10.98 3.08 -6.40
N ASN A 284 11.19 4.19 -5.68
CA ASN A 284 11.10 5.54 -6.23
C ASN A 284 12.18 5.79 -7.29
N ILE A 285 13.40 5.27 -7.09
CA ILE A 285 14.47 5.35 -8.09
C ILE A 285 14.09 4.52 -9.32
N PHE A 286 13.61 3.29 -9.12
CA PHE A 286 13.14 2.42 -10.20
C PHE A 286 12.05 3.09 -11.03
N TYR A 287 11.00 3.64 -10.40
CA TYR A 287 9.94 4.34 -11.11
C TYR A 287 10.47 5.59 -11.83
N SER A 288 11.29 6.40 -11.17
CA SER A 288 11.82 7.64 -11.78
C SER A 288 12.63 7.35 -13.04
N ILE A 289 13.56 6.38 -13.00
CA ILE A 289 14.37 6.00 -14.16
C ILE A 289 13.49 5.47 -15.30
N ASN A 290 12.57 4.56 -14.99
CA ASN A 290 11.75 3.92 -16.02
C ASN A 290 10.67 4.85 -16.59
N ILE A 291 10.14 5.80 -15.81
CA ILE A 291 9.29 6.88 -16.33
C ILE A 291 10.07 7.74 -17.33
N LEU A 292 11.29 8.19 -17.00
CA LEU A 292 12.11 8.97 -17.94
C LEU A 292 12.38 8.18 -19.22
N LYS A 293 12.71 6.89 -19.09
CA LYS A 293 12.93 5.99 -20.22
C LYS A 293 11.69 5.85 -21.11
N MET A 294 10.52 5.55 -20.53
CA MET A 294 9.26 5.45 -21.28
C MET A 294 8.87 6.77 -21.94
N LEU A 295 9.26 7.92 -21.38
CA LEU A 295 9.04 9.23 -21.99
C LEU A 295 10.09 9.60 -23.06
N GLY A 296 11.05 8.72 -23.34
CA GLY A 296 12.15 8.99 -24.28
C GLY A 296 13.11 10.08 -23.78
N VAL A 297 13.11 10.37 -22.49
CA VAL A 297 13.98 11.37 -21.87
C VAL A 297 15.25 10.67 -21.42
N ARG A 298 16.41 11.16 -21.90
CA ARG A 298 17.71 10.63 -21.48
C ARG A 298 17.83 10.70 -19.96
N ASN A 299 18.30 9.61 -19.34
CA ASN A 299 18.57 9.59 -17.91
C ASN A 299 19.56 10.72 -17.54
N GLN A 300 19.13 11.61 -16.64
CA GLN A 300 19.91 12.76 -16.18
C GLN A 300 20.41 12.60 -14.74
N PHE A 301 20.22 11.42 -14.15
CA PHE A 301 20.72 11.11 -12.82
C PHE A 301 22.19 10.72 -12.89
N GLU A 302 22.97 11.28 -11.97
CA GLU A 302 24.39 10.96 -11.88
C GLU A 302 24.57 9.54 -11.34
N THR A 303 25.22 8.68 -12.12
CA THR A 303 25.43 7.27 -11.78
C THR A 303 26.09 7.07 -10.42
N GLY A 304 27.09 7.90 -10.08
CA GLY A 304 27.77 7.85 -8.78
C GLY A 304 26.85 8.18 -7.61
N TYR A 305 25.97 9.18 -7.78
CA TYR A 305 24.97 9.54 -6.77
C TYR A 305 23.96 8.41 -6.54
N ILE A 306 23.38 7.86 -7.62
CA ILE A 306 22.41 6.76 -7.51
C ILE A 306 23.05 5.52 -6.87
N LYS A 307 24.28 5.17 -7.27
CA LYS A 307 25.05 4.08 -6.65
C LYS A 307 25.20 4.28 -5.13
N ASN A 308 25.53 5.50 -4.69
CA ASN A 308 25.68 5.80 -3.27
C ASN A 308 24.36 5.63 -2.50
N VAL A 309 23.23 6.05 -3.08
CA VAL A 309 21.91 5.84 -2.49
C VAL A 309 21.58 4.36 -2.40
N MET A 310 21.80 3.59 -3.48
CA MET A 310 21.52 2.14 -3.53
C MET A 310 22.30 1.33 -2.49
N ASN A 311 23.53 1.74 -2.13
CA ASN A 311 24.33 1.08 -1.09
C ASN A 311 23.70 1.11 0.31
N ASN A 312 22.67 1.93 0.54
CA ASN A 312 21.88 1.92 1.77
C ASN A 312 20.80 0.85 1.78
N PHE A 313 20.62 0.12 0.68
CA PHE A 313 19.59 -0.90 0.48
C PHE A 313 20.19 -2.28 0.17
N VAL A 314 21.50 -2.46 0.38
CA VAL A 314 22.19 -3.74 0.21
C VAL A 314 22.50 -4.31 1.59
N ASN A 315 22.12 -5.57 1.80
CA ASN A 315 22.45 -6.38 2.97
C ASN A 315 23.04 -7.71 2.49
N GLY A 316 24.26 -8.03 2.91
CA GLY A 316 24.94 -9.28 2.52
C GLY A 316 25.11 -9.44 1.01
N GLY A 317 25.30 -8.34 0.26
CA GLY A 317 25.41 -8.39 -1.21
C GLY A 317 24.08 -8.52 -1.96
N VAL A 318 22.94 -8.52 -1.26
CA VAL A 318 21.59 -8.67 -1.82
C VAL A 318 20.75 -7.42 -1.50
N PHE A 319 19.88 -7.00 -2.42
CA PHE A 319 19.00 -5.85 -2.18
C PHE A 319 17.89 -6.15 -1.17
N SER A 320 17.51 -5.12 -0.40
CA SER A 320 16.56 -5.15 0.71
C SER A 320 15.86 -3.78 0.83
N THR A 321 14.90 -3.65 1.75
CA THR A 321 14.24 -2.36 2.03
C THR A 321 15.12 -1.36 2.78
N GLY A 322 16.30 -1.79 3.25
CA GLY A 322 17.29 -0.96 3.95
C GLY A 322 18.47 -1.81 4.41
N ARG A 323 19.63 -1.21 4.67
CA ARG A 323 20.92 -1.90 4.90
C ARG A 323 20.88 -3.03 5.94
N TYR A 324 19.96 -2.96 6.91
CA TYR A 324 19.82 -3.96 7.98
C TYR A 324 18.53 -4.79 7.86
N HIS A 325 17.81 -4.67 6.75
CA HIS A 325 16.54 -5.34 6.54
C HIS A 325 16.75 -6.65 5.80
N ILE A 326 15.76 -7.53 5.92
CA ILE A 326 15.77 -8.82 5.22
C ILE A 326 15.59 -8.54 3.71
N PRO A 327 16.44 -9.14 2.85
CA PRO A 327 16.23 -9.11 1.41
C PRO A 327 14.84 -9.58 1.01
N ASN A 328 14.35 -9.09 -0.12
CA ASN A 328 13.09 -9.57 -0.68
C ASN A 328 13.06 -9.43 -2.21
N PRO A 329 12.32 -10.30 -2.92
CA PRO A 329 12.30 -10.33 -4.39
C PRO A 329 11.93 -9.00 -5.07
N ILE A 330 11.04 -8.20 -4.48
CA ILE A 330 10.60 -6.93 -5.07
C ILE A 330 11.74 -5.92 -5.09
N ASN A 331 12.45 -5.76 -3.98
CA ASN A 331 13.58 -4.84 -3.88
C ASN A 331 14.79 -5.33 -4.69
N ILE A 332 14.98 -6.64 -4.79
CA ILE A 332 15.95 -7.25 -5.70
C ILE A 332 15.63 -6.89 -7.14
N TYR A 333 14.38 -7.04 -7.58
CA TYR A 333 13.97 -6.66 -8.92
C TYR A 333 14.21 -5.17 -9.19
N TYR A 334 13.80 -4.28 -8.28
CA TYR A 334 14.03 -2.84 -8.42
C TYR A 334 15.52 -2.52 -8.53
N GLY A 335 16.34 -3.05 -7.61
CA GLY A 335 17.78 -2.82 -7.61
C GLY A 335 18.47 -3.33 -8.88
N LEU A 336 18.19 -4.57 -9.29
CA LEU A 336 18.74 -5.15 -10.52
C LEU A 336 18.30 -4.36 -11.77
N SER A 337 17.04 -3.92 -11.84
CA SER A 337 16.55 -3.09 -12.93
C SER A 337 17.29 -1.75 -12.99
N ILE A 338 17.49 -1.08 -11.86
CA ILE A 338 18.26 0.17 -11.80
C ILE A 338 19.70 -0.05 -12.27
N LEU A 339 20.38 -1.09 -11.77
CA LEU A 339 21.75 -1.39 -12.17
C LEU A 339 21.83 -1.71 -13.66
N LYS A 340 20.86 -2.43 -14.21
CA LYS A 340 20.78 -2.70 -15.64
C LYS A 340 20.68 -1.41 -16.46
N GLU A 341 19.77 -0.50 -16.10
CA GLU A 341 19.61 0.78 -16.80
C GLU A 341 20.85 1.69 -16.71
N LEU A 342 21.63 1.56 -15.63
CA LEU A 342 22.88 2.28 -15.46
C LEU A 342 24.10 1.56 -16.08
N ASN A 343 23.90 0.39 -16.71
CA ASN A 343 24.97 -0.50 -17.20
C ASN A 343 25.97 -0.91 -16.10
N LEU A 344 25.48 -1.14 -14.89
CA LEU A 344 26.24 -1.50 -13.69
C LEU A 344 25.92 -2.91 -13.16
N LEU A 345 25.09 -3.69 -13.86
CA LEU A 345 24.63 -4.98 -13.34
C LEU A 345 25.77 -5.97 -13.04
N ASN A 346 26.82 -5.97 -13.87
CA ASN A 346 28.01 -6.82 -13.70
C ASN A 346 29.06 -6.21 -12.76
N ASN A 347 28.72 -5.13 -12.04
CA ASN A 347 29.62 -4.50 -11.09
C ASN A 347 29.48 -5.16 -9.71
N ASN A 348 30.44 -6.02 -9.38
CA ASN A 348 30.48 -6.75 -8.10
C ASN A 348 30.74 -5.87 -6.87
N GLU A 349 30.93 -4.56 -7.03
CA GLU A 349 31.14 -3.64 -5.89
C GLU A 349 29.84 -3.32 -5.13
N ILE A 350 28.67 -3.50 -5.75
CA ILE A 350 27.37 -3.15 -5.14
C ILE A 350 26.65 -4.41 -4.66
N ILE A 351 26.64 -5.46 -5.48
CA ILE A 351 25.88 -6.69 -5.23
C ILE A 351 26.71 -7.92 -5.59
N ASN A 352 26.27 -9.06 -5.08
CA ASN A 352 26.75 -10.36 -5.51
C ASN A 352 25.62 -11.11 -6.22
N LEU A 353 25.77 -11.32 -7.54
CA LEU A 353 24.77 -11.99 -8.36
C LEU A 353 24.53 -13.44 -7.94
N LEU A 354 25.56 -14.14 -7.44
CA LEU A 354 25.42 -15.51 -6.93
C LEU A 354 24.60 -15.54 -5.64
N ASP A 355 24.85 -14.62 -4.72
CA ASP A 355 24.09 -14.54 -3.46
C ASP A 355 22.63 -14.17 -3.74
N ILE A 356 22.39 -13.31 -4.73
CA ILE A 356 21.04 -12.99 -5.21
C ILE A 356 20.36 -14.23 -5.79
N GLU A 357 21.02 -14.98 -6.67
CA GLU A 357 20.47 -16.21 -7.26
C GLU A 357 20.12 -17.23 -6.17
N MET A 358 21.05 -17.50 -5.24
CA MET A 358 20.83 -18.41 -4.11
C MET A 358 19.64 -17.97 -3.24
N PHE A 359 19.52 -16.67 -2.96
CA PHE A 359 18.39 -16.14 -2.22
C PHE A 359 17.07 -16.36 -2.96
N LEU A 360 17.01 -16.05 -4.25
CA LEU A 360 15.81 -16.22 -5.08
C LEU A 360 15.40 -17.71 -5.18
N GLU A 361 16.35 -18.63 -5.26
CA GLU A 361 16.07 -20.07 -5.25
C GLU A 361 15.47 -20.51 -3.91
N SER A 362 15.97 -19.95 -2.80
CA SER A 362 15.42 -20.22 -1.48
C SER A 362 13.97 -19.74 -1.32
N GLU A 363 13.60 -18.61 -1.94
CA GLU A 363 12.22 -18.09 -1.93
C GLU A 363 11.23 -18.97 -2.70
N LEU A 364 11.69 -19.78 -3.68
CA LEU A 364 10.87 -20.70 -4.46
C LEU A 364 10.88 -22.16 -3.97
N THR A 365 11.55 -22.44 -2.85
CA THR A 365 11.64 -23.81 -2.31
C THR A 365 10.26 -24.38 -1.99
N TYR A 366 9.32 -23.53 -1.54
CA TYR A 366 7.92 -23.88 -1.32
C TYR A 366 7.01 -22.81 -1.93
N PHE A 367 6.11 -23.23 -2.83
CA PHE A 367 5.08 -22.33 -3.36
C PHE A 367 4.06 -22.01 -2.27
N VAL A 368 3.99 -20.73 -1.91
CA VAL A 368 2.99 -20.16 -0.99
C VAL A 368 2.00 -19.32 -1.81
N PRO A 369 0.71 -19.70 -1.92
CA PRO A 369 -0.28 -18.99 -2.73
C PRO A 369 -0.40 -17.49 -2.40
N GLU A 370 -0.36 -17.13 -1.12
CA GLU A 370 -0.51 -15.75 -0.66
C GLU A 370 0.70 -14.87 -1.04
N LYS A 371 1.78 -15.46 -1.56
CA LYS A 371 2.99 -14.77 -2.00
C LYS A 371 3.08 -14.60 -3.53
N ILE A 372 1.98 -14.68 -4.28
CA ILE A 372 1.96 -14.51 -5.76
C ILE A 372 2.80 -13.33 -6.24
N ILE A 373 2.67 -12.15 -5.61
CA ILE A 373 3.43 -10.96 -6.00
C ILE A 373 4.95 -11.19 -5.84
N LEU A 374 5.37 -11.79 -4.72
CA LEU A 374 6.77 -12.11 -4.48
C LEU A 374 7.27 -13.15 -5.50
N HIS A 375 6.48 -14.18 -5.79
CA HIS A 375 6.81 -15.19 -6.81
C HIS A 375 6.96 -14.55 -8.20
N PHE A 376 6.05 -13.65 -8.58
CA PHE A 376 6.14 -12.89 -9.83
C PHE A 376 7.46 -12.13 -9.95
N PHE A 377 7.82 -11.35 -8.93
CA PHE A 377 9.10 -10.62 -8.95
C PHE A 377 10.32 -11.54 -8.86
N THR A 378 10.20 -12.69 -8.19
CA THR A 378 11.26 -13.71 -8.15
C THR A 378 11.54 -14.27 -9.54
N ILE A 379 10.50 -14.66 -10.28
CA ILE A 379 10.62 -15.15 -11.66
C ILE A 379 11.14 -14.05 -12.60
N LEU A 380 10.72 -12.79 -12.42
CA LEU A 380 11.30 -11.67 -13.16
C LEU A 380 12.79 -11.49 -12.91
N CYS A 381 13.24 -11.59 -11.65
CA CYS A 381 14.66 -11.52 -11.33
C CYS A 381 15.43 -12.63 -12.03
N PHE A 382 14.94 -13.87 -11.97
CA PHE A 382 15.55 -15.00 -12.69
C PHE A 382 15.67 -14.76 -14.19
N LYS A 383 14.61 -14.28 -14.85
CA LYS A 383 14.67 -13.93 -16.28
C LYS A 383 15.65 -12.81 -16.59
N MET A 384 15.79 -11.85 -15.68
CA MET A 384 16.78 -10.78 -15.82
C MET A 384 18.20 -11.30 -15.67
N LEU A 385 18.48 -12.21 -14.73
CA LEU A 385 19.78 -12.88 -14.60
C LEU A 385 20.09 -13.72 -15.84
N GLU A 386 19.12 -14.52 -16.32
CA GLU A 386 19.23 -15.33 -17.53
C GLU A 386 19.58 -14.49 -18.76
N LYS A 387 18.87 -13.36 -18.98
CA LYS A 387 19.15 -12.43 -20.10
C LYS A 387 20.55 -11.82 -20.04
N ASN A 388 21.19 -11.82 -18.87
CA ASN A 388 22.55 -11.32 -18.67
C ASN A 388 23.59 -12.46 -18.58
N GLY A 389 23.24 -13.68 -18.99
CA GLY A 389 24.17 -14.81 -19.10
C GLY A 389 24.19 -15.75 -17.88
N GLY A 390 23.30 -15.56 -16.89
CA GLY A 390 23.11 -16.51 -15.80
C GLY A 390 22.50 -17.84 -16.28
N ILE A 391 22.95 -18.96 -15.72
CA ILE A 391 22.41 -20.29 -16.02
C ILE A 391 21.33 -20.61 -14.99
N ILE A 392 20.08 -20.28 -15.31
CA ILE A 392 18.96 -20.44 -14.38
C ILE A 392 18.19 -21.74 -14.69
N THR A 393 17.86 -22.51 -13.65
CA THR A 393 17.05 -23.72 -13.81
C THR A 393 15.59 -23.40 -14.12
N ASP A 394 14.95 -24.22 -14.97
CA ASP A 394 13.55 -24.04 -15.36
C ASP A 394 12.61 -24.18 -14.15
N LYS A 395 11.66 -23.26 -14.04
CA LYS A 395 10.70 -23.14 -12.94
C LYS A 395 9.28 -23.60 -13.31
N LYS A 396 9.10 -24.28 -14.46
CA LYS A 396 7.80 -24.82 -14.90
C LYS A 396 7.08 -25.72 -13.89
N TYR A 397 7.78 -26.32 -12.93
CA TYR A 397 7.16 -27.09 -11.85
C TYR A 397 6.15 -26.27 -11.02
N LEU A 398 6.22 -24.93 -11.06
CA LEU A 398 5.27 -24.04 -10.39
C LEU A 398 3.92 -23.91 -11.12
N ILE A 399 3.82 -24.33 -12.39
CA ILE A 399 2.58 -24.18 -13.19
C ILE A 399 1.45 -25.05 -12.63
N ASP A 400 1.74 -26.29 -12.26
CA ASP A 400 0.74 -27.23 -11.74
C ASP A 400 0.05 -26.73 -10.46
N PRO A 401 0.76 -26.24 -9.41
CA PRO A 401 0.09 -25.67 -8.25
C PRO A 401 -0.59 -24.33 -8.56
N LEU A 402 -0.06 -23.51 -9.47
CA LEU A 402 -0.66 -22.23 -9.86
C LEU A 402 -2.00 -22.41 -10.59
N THR A 403 -2.08 -23.34 -11.53
CA THR A 403 -3.31 -23.58 -12.32
C THR A 403 -4.46 -24.16 -11.51
N LYS A 404 -4.16 -24.76 -10.35
CA LYS A 404 -5.15 -25.28 -9.39
C LYS A 404 -5.54 -24.25 -8.34
N LEU A 405 -4.87 -23.10 -8.29
CA LEU A 405 -5.12 -22.09 -7.29
C LEU A 405 -6.38 -21.30 -7.63
N ASP A 406 -7.28 -21.19 -6.67
CA ASP A 406 -8.38 -20.25 -6.72
C ASP A 406 -7.94 -18.91 -6.14
N VAL A 407 -7.59 -17.98 -7.02
CA VAL A 407 -7.04 -16.67 -6.67
C VAL A 407 -8.06 -15.79 -5.94
N PHE A 408 -9.35 -15.96 -6.24
CA PHE A 408 -10.42 -15.15 -5.66
C PHE A 408 -10.65 -15.47 -4.18
N ASN A 409 -10.25 -16.66 -3.74
CA ASN A 409 -10.40 -17.14 -2.36
C ASN A 409 -9.11 -17.00 -1.53
N LEU A 410 -8.11 -16.26 -2.02
CA LEU A 410 -6.91 -15.97 -1.26
C LEU A 410 -7.20 -15.06 -0.06
N GLU A 411 -6.53 -15.32 1.06
CA GLU A 411 -6.64 -14.45 2.24
C GLU A 411 -6.12 -13.04 1.91
N GLY A 412 -7.00 -12.05 1.97
CA GLY A 412 -6.66 -10.65 1.68
C GLY A 412 -6.55 -10.33 0.18
N PHE A 413 -7.24 -11.08 -0.68
CA PHE A 413 -7.33 -10.85 -2.12
C PHE A 413 -7.57 -9.37 -2.47
N LYS A 414 -6.62 -8.77 -3.20
CA LYS A 414 -6.66 -7.44 -3.81
C LYS A 414 -6.89 -7.60 -5.32
N PRO A 415 -8.12 -7.48 -5.82
CA PRO A 415 -8.47 -8.14 -7.07
C PRO A 415 -7.69 -7.70 -8.30
N ALA A 416 -7.67 -6.40 -8.64
CA ALA A 416 -6.93 -5.91 -9.80
C ALA A 416 -5.42 -6.18 -9.71
N VAL A 417 -4.89 -6.24 -8.49
CA VAL A 417 -3.47 -6.44 -8.23
C VAL A 417 -3.09 -7.91 -8.31
N ASP A 418 -3.79 -8.77 -7.57
CA ASP A 418 -3.52 -10.19 -7.49
C ASP A 418 -3.86 -10.89 -8.81
N MET A 419 -4.93 -10.48 -9.50
CA MET A 419 -5.24 -10.98 -10.84
C MET A 419 -4.10 -10.69 -11.82
N PHE A 420 -3.60 -9.44 -11.86
CA PHE A 420 -2.50 -9.05 -12.72
C PHE A 420 -1.24 -9.89 -12.45
N PHE A 421 -0.82 -9.97 -11.18
CA PHE A 421 0.41 -10.67 -10.82
C PHE A 421 0.29 -12.18 -10.99
N PHE A 422 -0.89 -12.77 -10.76
CA PHE A 422 -1.13 -14.19 -10.97
C PHE A 422 -1.06 -14.57 -12.45
N VAL A 423 -1.84 -13.90 -13.29
CA VAL A 423 -1.85 -14.17 -14.74
C VAL A 423 -0.47 -13.89 -15.33
N GLY A 424 0.16 -12.79 -14.90
CA GLY A 424 1.53 -12.44 -15.28
C GLY A 424 2.54 -13.52 -14.89
N LEU A 425 2.46 -14.07 -13.68
CA LEU A 425 3.36 -15.13 -13.21
C LEU A 425 3.22 -16.41 -14.04
N ILE A 426 1.98 -16.84 -14.30
CA ILE A 426 1.73 -18.02 -15.12
C ILE A 426 2.31 -17.83 -16.53
N LYS A 427 2.08 -16.66 -17.14
CA LYS A 427 2.59 -16.31 -18.48
C LYS A 427 4.13 -16.18 -18.51
N LEU A 428 4.76 -15.76 -17.41
CA LEU A 428 6.22 -15.75 -17.28
C LEU A 428 6.81 -17.17 -17.27
N LEU A 429 6.11 -18.13 -16.64
CA LEU A 429 6.53 -19.52 -16.55
C LEU A 429 6.30 -20.28 -17.86
N ASP A 430 5.17 -20.04 -18.52
CA ASP A 430 4.87 -20.60 -19.84
C ASP A 430 4.19 -19.57 -20.75
N LYS A 431 4.87 -19.25 -21.85
CA LYS A 431 4.40 -18.27 -22.84
C LYS A 431 3.18 -18.77 -23.61
N ASN A 432 3.04 -20.08 -23.75
CA ASN A 432 2.05 -20.75 -24.60
C ASN A 432 0.86 -21.28 -23.81
N ILE A 433 0.79 -20.98 -22.51
CA ILE A 433 -0.29 -21.45 -21.64
C ILE A 433 -1.65 -20.94 -22.09
N ASP A 434 -2.63 -21.84 -22.05
CA ASP A 434 -4.01 -21.52 -22.39
C ASP A 434 -4.74 -20.92 -21.18
N PHE A 435 -5.17 -19.66 -21.33
CA PHE A 435 -5.93 -18.95 -20.31
C PHE A 435 -7.45 -19.09 -20.43
N SER A 436 -7.97 -19.94 -21.34
CA SER A 436 -9.41 -20.02 -21.63
C SER A 436 -10.27 -20.25 -20.38
N ASN A 437 -9.80 -21.07 -19.43
CA ASN A 437 -10.51 -21.32 -18.17
C ASN A 437 -10.49 -20.14 -17.20
N PHE A 438 -9.57 -19.19 -17.37
CA PHE A 438 -9.45 -18.00 -16.52
C PHE A 438 -10.23 -16.80 -17.07
N LYS A 439 -10.47 -16.74 -18.39
CA LYS A 439 -11.09 -15.57 -19.05
C LYS A 439 -12.44 -15.19 -18.42
N ALA A 440 -13.39 -16.12 -18.33
CA ALA A 440 -14.74 -15.81 -17.87
C ALA A 440 -14.81 -15.41 -16.38
N PRO A 441 -14.20 -16.14 -15.41
CA PRO A 441 -14.20 -15.72 -14.01
C PRO A 441 -13.53 -14.37 -13.78
N TYR A 442 -12.38 -14.13 -14.41
CA TYR A 442 -11.65 -12.86 -14.26
C TYR A 442 -12.41 -11.70 -14.89
N MET A 443 -13.10 -11.93 -16.00
CA MET A 443 -13.95 -10.94 -16.62
C MET A 443 -15.12 -10.55 -15.72
N SER A 444 -15.80 -11.55 -15.14
CA SER A 444 -16.89 -11.31 -14.21
C SER A 444 -16.43 -10.46 -13.02
N GLU A 445 -15.26 -10.78 -12.47
CA GLU A 445 -14.71 -10.07 -11.32
C GLU A 445 -14.33 -8.62 -11.68
N LEU A 446 -13.68 -8.39 -12.83
CA LEU A 446 -13.35 -7.05 -13.32
C LEU A 446 -14.62 -6.21 -13.53
N LYS A 447 -15.67 -6.76 -14.15
CA LYS A 447 -16.94 -6.05 -14.40
C LYS A 447 -17.59 -5.59 -13.08
N ASN A 448 -17.52 -6.40 -12.04
CA ASN A 448 -18.09 -6.06 -10.73
C ASN A 448 -17.36 -4.90 -10.02
N MET A 449 -16.16 -4.52 -10.48
CA MET A 449 -15.34 -3.46 -9.86
C MET A 449 -15.37 -2.15 -10.63
N ILE A 450 -15.90 -2.15 -11.85
CA ILE A 450 -16.00 -0.94 -12.67
C ILE A 450 -17.04 -0.03 -12.04
N SER A 451 -16.58 1.12 -11.60
CA SER A 451 -17.43 2.20 -11.10
C SER A 451 -18.06 2.97 -12.26
N THR A 452 -19.06 3.80 -11.96
CA THR A 452 -19.79 4.59 -12.98
C THR A 452 -18.90 5.58 -13.74
N ASP A 453 -17.74 5.93 -13.21
CA ASP A 453 -16.74 6.78 -13.87
C ASP A 453 -15.76 6.00 -14.76
N GLY A 454 -15.96 4.68 -14.92
CA GLY A 454 -15.09 3.80 -15.70
C GLY A 454 -13.81 3.40 -14.95
N SER A 455 -13.68 3.70 -13.66
CA SER A 455 -12.52 3.29 -12.86
C SER A 455 -12.70 1.91 -12.23
N LEU A 456 -11.60 1.21 -11.99
CA LEU A 456 -11.58 0.13 -11.00
C LEU A 456 -11.31 0.74 -9.62
N ASN A 457 -12.31 0.71 -8.75
CA ASN A 457 -12.28 1.25 -7.38
C ASN A 457 -11.76 2.70 -7.26
N GLY A 458 -12.03 3.58 -8.23
CA GLY A 458 -11.55 4.96 -8.22
C GLY A 458 -10.03 5.13 -8.41
N SER A 459 -9.30 4.07 -8.77
CA SER A 459 -7.83 4.06 -8.72
C SER A 459 -7.19 3.97 -10.11
N ILE A 460 -6.31 4.91 -10.44
CA ILE A 460 -5.50 4.88 -11.67
C ILE A 460 -4.65 3.62 -11.75
N THR A 461 -4.05 3.22 -10.62
CA THR A 461 -3.15 2.06 -10.59
C THR A 461 -3.92 0.75 -10.80
N GLU A 462 -5.09 0.62 -10.17
CA GLU A 462 -5.92 -0.58 -10.36
C GLU A 462 -6.52 -0.64 -11.75
N THR A 463 -7.03 0.50 -12.26
CA THR A 463 -7.56 0.60 -13.63
C THR A 463 -6.49 0.22 -14.66
N ALA A 464 -5.27 0.74 -14.52
CA ALA A 464 -4.15 0.38 -15.39
C ALA A 464 -3.80 -1.12 -15.32
N LYS A 465 -3.77 -1.71 -14.12
CA LYS A 465 -3.54 -3.16 -13.96
C LYS A 465 -4.68 -4.01 -14.50
N GLY A 466 -5.92 -3.55 -14.40
CA GLY A 466 -7.08 -4.19 -15.01
C GLY A 466 -6.93 -4.28 -16.52
N LEU A 467 -6.61 -3.15 -17.18
CA LEU A 467 -6.28 -3.13 -18.61
C LEU A 467 -5.15 -4.10 -18.95
N LEU A 468 -4.04 -4.05 -18.22
CA LEU A 468 -2.92 -4.97 -18.48
C LEU A 468 -3.29 -6.44 -18.25
N THR A 469 -4.21 -6.74 -17.32
CA THR A 469 -4.74 -8.09 -17.09
C THR A 469 -5.56 -8.57 -18.28
N LEU A 470 -6.41 -7.70 -18.84
CA LEU A 470 -7.15 -8.01 -20.07
C LEU A 470 -6.22 -8.36 -21.23
N LEU A 471 -5.09 -7.64 -21.35
CA LEU A 471 -4.08 -7.95 -22.36
C LEU A 471 -3.44 -9.32 -22.12
N LEU A 472 -3.06 -9.62 -20.88
CA LEU A 472 -2.45 -10.90 -20.52
C LEU A 472 -3.38 -12.10 -20.78
N LEU A 473 -4.69 -11.90 -20.60
CA LEU A 473 -5.72 -12.89 -20.90
C LEU A 473 -6.07 -12.98 -22.40
N GLY A 474 -5.53 -12.09 -23.25
CA GLY A 474 -5.84 -12.04 -24.69
C GLY A 474 -7.25 -11.53 -24.99
N LEU A 475 -7.75 -10.58 -24.20
CA LEU A 475 -9.10 -10.00 -24.28
C LEU A 475 -9.09 -8.55 -24.83
N ASN A 476 -7.93 -8.02 -25.20
CA ASN A 476 -7.73 -6.63 -25.63
C ASN A 476 -8.60 -6.17 -26.82
N ASN A 477 -9.03 -7.09 -27.69
CA ASN A 477 -9.89 -6.78 -28.84
C ASN A 477 -11.29 -7.39 -28.74
N LYS A 478 -11.60 -8.11 -27.65
CA LYS A 478 -12.87 -8.82 -27.45
C LYS A 478 -13.83 -8.04 -26.54
N GLU A 479 -13.30 -7.21 -25.65
CA GLU A 479 -14.07 -6.42 -24.69
C GLU A 479 -14.18 -4.97 -25.15
N VAL A 480 -14.92 -4.79 -26.25
CA VAL A 480 -15.06 -3.52 -26.96
C VAL A 480 -15.76 -2.45 -26.13
N ASP A 481 -16.53 -2.85 -25.12
CA ASP A 481 -17.25 -1.91 -24.25
C ASP A 481 -16.44 -1.50 -23.01
N ILE A 482 -15.73 -2.45 -22.38
CA ILE A 482 -15.00 -2.21 -21.12
C ILE A 482 -13.71 -1.42 -21.35
N ILE A 483 -12.94 -1.78 -22.37
CA ILE A 483 -11.62 -1.19 -22.58
C ILE A 483 -11.71 0.32 -22.81
N PRO A 484 -12.65 0.83 -23.65
CA PRO A 484 -12.87 2.26 -23.77
C PRO A 484 -13.26 2.93 -22.46
N GLU A 485 -14.11 2.33 -21.63
CA GLU A 485 -14.51 2.90 -20.33
C GLU A 485 -13.30 3.10 -19.41
N LEU A 486 -12.47 2.05 -19.25
CA LEU A 486 -11.25 2.12 -18.45
C LEU A 486 -10.28 3.18 -19.01
N LEU A 487 -10.13 3.25 -20.33
CA LEU A 487 -9.29 4.24 -20.99
C LEU A 487 -9.82 5.68 -20.84
N VAL A 488 -11.14 5.88 -20.84
CA VAL A 488 -11.75 7.21 -20.61
C VAL A 488 -11.38 7.72 -19.23
N PHE A 489 -11.50 6.90 -18.18
CA PHE A 489 -11.07 7.26 -16.83
C PHE A 489 -9.59 7.64 -16.78
N LEU A 490 -8.71 6.82 -17.37
CA LEU A 490 -7.28 7.12 -17.42
C LEU A 490 -6.98 8.41 -18.19
N ASN A 491 -7.68 8.66 -19.31
CA ASN A 491 -7.51 9.86 -20.14
C ASN A 491 -7.93 11.15 -19.42
N GLN A 492 -8.90 11.08 -18.50
CA GLN A 492 -9.33 12.23 -17.69
C GLN A 492 -8.30 12.59 -16.61
N ASN A 493 -7.42 11.65 -16.23
CA ASN A 493 -6.48 11.79 -15.13
C ASN A 493 -5.00 11.85 -15.59
N LEU A 494 -4.73 12.52 -16.72
CA LEU A 494 -3.41 12.57 -17.38
C LEU A 494 -2.46 13.68 -16.90
N ASN A 495 -2.84 14.47 -15.91
CA ASN A 495 -2.01 15.55 -15.37
C ASN A 495 -1.21 15.06 -14.16
N MET A 496 0.09 14.80 -14.35
CA MET A 496 0.97 14.32 -13.29
C MET A 496 2.10 15.33 -13.02
N PHE A 497 2.44 15.50 -11.75
CA PHE A 497 3.46 16.41 -11.23
C PHE A 497 3.23 17.88 -11.62
N LYS A 498 1.97 18.26 -11.84
CA LYS A 498 1.58 19.62 -12.20
C LYS A 498 1.16 20.45 -10.98
N ASN A 499 1.56 21.72 -10.97
CA ASN A 499 1.18 22.67 -9.93
C ASN A 499 -0.16 23.31 -10.24
N GLU A 500 -1.26 22.72 -9.77
CA GLU A 500 -2.58 23.32 -10.01
C GLU A 500 -3.35 23.74 -8.75
N SER A 501 -2.84 23.57 -7.52
CA SER A 501 -3.37 24.33 -6.37
C SER A 501 -2.41 24.40 -5.17
N SER A 502 -2.29 25.60 -4.60
CA SER A 502 -1.49 25.93 -3.41
C SER A 502 -2.18 25.60 -2.07
N PHE A 503 -3.28 24.84 -2.10
CA PHE A 503 -4.21 24.73 -0.97
C PHE A 503 -4.39 23.31 -0.42
N ASN A 504 -3.73 22.29 -0.97
CA ASN A 504 -3.74 20.93 -0.40
C ASN A 504 -2.47 20.65 0.39
N ASP A 505 -2.63 20.31 1.66
CA ASP A 505 -1.55 19.89 2.58
C ASP A 505 -0.90 18.56 2.16
N PHE A 506 -1.63 17.72 1.40
CA PHE A 506 -1.10 16.48 0.81
C PHE A 506 -0.75 16.71 -0.66
N ASN A 507 0.50 17.11 -0.92
CA ASN A 507 1.03 17.32 -2.26
C ASN A 507 2.43 16.70 -2.40
N TRP A 508 2.80 16.33 -3.63
CA TRP A 508 4.06 15.66 -3.93
C TRP A 508 5.31 16.53 -3.66
N LYS A 509 5.16 17.85 -3.52
CA LYS A 509 6.29 18.75 -3.18
C LYS A 509 6.71 18.64 -1.73
N ASN A 510 5.74 18.51 -0.84
CA ASN A 510 5.94 18.63 0.60
C ASN A 510 5.76 17.29 1.32
N ASN A 511 5.21 16.28 0.64
CA ASN A 511 4.92 14.98 1.22
C ASN A 511 5.55 13.86 0.38
N LYS A 512 6.47 13.11 1.01
CA LYS A 512 7.19 11.94 0.42
C LYS A 512 6.25 10.92 -0.21
N ILE A 513 5.04 10.88 0.26
CA ILE A 513 4.09 9.79 0.00
C ILE A 513 3.26 10.19 -1.19
N ALA A 514 2.77 11.42 -1.21
CA ALA A 514 2.14 11.97 -2.40
C ALA A 514 3.08 11.80 -3.60
N PHE A 515 4.39 12.06 -3.42
CA PHE A 515 5.39 11.80 -4.46
C PHE A 515 5.47 10.32 -4.87
N LYS A 516 5.58 9.39 -3.91
CA LYS A 516 5.63 7.94 -4.17
C LYS A 516 4.37 7.41 -4.87
N ILE A 517 3.20 7.84 -4.42
CA ILE A 517 1.90 7.50 -5.00
C ILE A 517 1.84 7.96 -6.46
N GLU A 518 2.21 9.21 -6.71
CA GLU A 518 2.11 9.81 -8.04
C GLU A 518 3.14 9.20 -9.00
N LEU A 519 4.34 8.84 -8.52
CA LEU A 519 5.31 8.04 -9.29
C LEU A 519 4.72 6.68 -9.67
N ARG A 520 4.13 5.96 -8.72
CA ARG A 520 3.51 4.66 -8.95
C ARG A 520 2.37 4.76 -9.96
N MET A 521 1.46 5.72 -9.77
CA MET A 521 0.34 5.99 -10.69
C MET A 521 0.87 6.29 -12.10
N THR A 522 1.85 7.18 -12.21
CA THR A 522 2.47 7.55 -13.49
C THR A 522 3.10 6.34 -14.17
N PHE A 523 3.86 5.53 -13.44
CA PHE A 523 4.52 4.33 -13.99
C PHE A 523 3.50 3.35 -14.57
N TRP A 524 2.48 2.96 -13.80
CA TRP A 524 1.48 1.99 -14.24
C TRP A 524 0.63 2.53 -15.39
N LEU A 525 0.30 3.82 -15.36
CA LEU A 525 -0.39 4.52 -16.44
C LEU A 525 0.40 4.45 -17.75
N LEU A 526 1.69 4.83 -17.72
CA LEU A 526 2.56 4.78 -18.90
C LEU A 526 2.71 3.34 -19.43
N LEU A 527 2.82 2.37 -18.52
CA LEU A 527 2.89 0.97 -18.90
C LEU A 527 1.61 0.49 -19.60
N ALA A 528 0.43 0.86 -19.10
CA ALA A 528 -0.84 0.57 -19.77
C ALA A 528 -0.93 1.22 -21.16
N TYR A 529 -0.58 2.50 -21.28
CA TYR A 529 -0.55 3.18 -22.58
C TYR A 529 0.47 2.62 -23.56
N SER A 530 1.53 1.98 -23.09
CA SER A 530 2.47 1.29 -23.99
C SER A 530 1.83 0.14 -24.77
N GLN A 531 0.66 -0.33 -24.34
CA GLN A 531 -0.01 -1.51 -24.90
C GLN A 531 -1.35 -1.22 -25.61
N TYR A 532 -2.00 -0.09 -25.32
CA TYR A 532 -3.40 0.16 -25.69
C TYR A 532 -3.59 1.40 -26.59
N THR A 533 -2.73 1.56 -27.60
CA THR A 533 -2.71 2.78 -28.45
C THR A 533 -2.73 2.53 -29.93
#